data_AF-A0A6J0KAF7-F1
#
_entry.id   AF-A0A6J0KAF7-F1
#
_cell.length_a   1.000
_cell.length_b   1.000
_cell.length_c   1.000
_cell.angle_alpha   90.00
_cell.angle_beta   90.00
_cell.angle_gamma   90.00
#
_symmetry.space_group_name_H-M   'P 1'
#
loop_
_entity.id
_entity.type
_entity.pdbx_description
1 polymer ?
#
loop_
_entity_poly.entity_id
_entity_poly.type
_entity_poly.pdbx_seq_one_letter_code
_entity_poly.pdbx_strand_id
1 'polypeptide(L)'
;MVTTPQWIMIGGDGPESYYQHSSNQRALLEAAKEKMNEAISAKLSLNLISDRFSVADFGCASGPNTFLAVQNIIDAVEDKYRKETGQNPLENIEFQVLFNDSTTNDFNTLFQTLPPGRRYYSAGVPGSFFGRVLPKHSFHVGVISYAFHFTSKTPKGITDRDSPLWNRDMHCTGFNEAVKRAYLNQYSADTKNLLDARAEELVPGGLMLLLGSGLRDGVKMSETVKGMVMDFMGASLSDLAQQGVVEQDKVDSFSTPLYFAEEGELRQIIKENGKFTIEAFEDIIHPYGEFPLDPKILAVSFRASCGAFLSAHFGAYAMRKAFELVEVKAREEFSKIQNAKPGMQYLIVLRKI
;
A
#
# COMPACT_ATOMS: atom_id res chain seq x y z
N MET A 1 24.61 1.99 -13.14
CA MET A 1 23.26 1.40 -13.02
C MET A 1 22.59 2.12 -11.87
N VAL A 2 21.55 2.93 -12.12
CA VAL A 2 20.74 3.48 -11.05
C VAL A 2 19.88 2.33 -10.56
N THR A 3 20.24 1.74 -9.42
CA THR A 3 19.37 0.80 -8.71
C THR A 3 18.08 1.54 -8.41
N THR A 4 16.94 1.05 -8.90
CA THR A 4 15.62 1.52 -8.48
C THR A 4 15.63 1.58 -6.94
N PRO A 5 15.31 2.74 -6.31
CA PRO A 5 15.24 2.82 -4.86
C PRO A 5 14.36 1.68 -4.36
N GLN A 6 14.82 0.91 -3.38
CA GLN A 6 13.98 -0.13 -2.80
C GLN A 6 12.95 0.54 -1.90
N TRP A 7 11.69 0.42 -2.30
CA TRP A 7 10.58 1.15 -1.72
C TRP A 7 10.05 0.40 -0.50
N ILE A 8 10.63 0.71 0.66
CA ILE A 8 10.23 0.19 1.96
C ILE A 8 9.85 1.36 2.87
N MET A 9 9.15 1.05 3.96
CA MET A 9 8.83 2.02 4.99
C MET A 9 10.04 2.25 5.92
N ILE A 10 10.03 3.29 6.76
CA ILE A 10 11.05 3.44 7.81
C ILE A 10 10.92 2.28 8.81
N GLY A 11 11.93 1.39 8.84
CA GLY A 11 12.00 0.25 9.75
C GLY A 11 12.24 0.62 11.22
N GLY A 12 12.31 -0.40 12.07
CA GLY A 12 12.41 -0.25 13.52
C GLY A 12 11.06 -0.01 14.21
N ASP A 13 11.12 0.10 15.53
CA ASP A 13 10.00 0.39 16.44
C ASP A 13 10.15 1.76 17.13
N GLY A 14 11.20 2.51 16.78
CA GLY A 14 11.53 3.81 17.36
C GLY A 14 10.59 4.95 16.96
N PRO A 15 10.76 6.16 17.54
CA PRO A 15 9.82 7.27 17.42
C PRO A 15 9.60 7.84 16.02
N GLU A 16 10.41 7.48 15.03
CA GLU A 16 10.27 7.94 13.64
C GLU A 16 9.85 6.81 12.68
N SER A 17 9.70 5.59 13.20
CA SER A 17 9.41 4.39 12.42
C SER A 17 7.97 4.39 11.88
N TYR A 18 7.77 3.59 10.83
CA TYR A 18 6.45 3.26 10.33
C TYR A 18 5.57 2.61 11.40
N TYR A 19 6.16 1.78 12.25
CA TYR A 19 5.45 1.10 13.34
C TYR A 19 4.70 2.08 14.25
N GLN A 20 5.26 3.28 14.49
CA GLN A 20 4.65 4.30 15.35
C GLN A 20 3.71 5.27 14.61
N HIS A 21 3.80 5.35 13.27
CA HIS A 21 3.15 6.41 12.47
C HIS A 21 2.30 5.88 11.31
N SER A 22 1.79 4.65 11.44
CA SER A 22 0.93 3.98 10.44
C SER A 22 -0.56 3.96 10.84
N SER A 23 -1.01 4.91 11.66
CA SER A 23 -2.38 4.95 12.20
C SER A 23 -3.46 5.11 11.12
N ASN A 24 -3.16 5.82 10.02
CA ASN A 24 -4.12 6.00 8.93
C ASN A 24 -4.40 4.69 8.20
N GLN A 25 -3.33 3.93 7.90
CA GLN A 25 -3.45 2.60 7.30
C GLN A 25 -4.15 1.62 8.25
N ARG A 26 -3.96 1.79 9.56
CA ARG A 26 -4.68 1.02 10.60
C ARG A 26 -6.17 1.35 10.62
N ALA A 27 -6.53 2.62 10.57
CA ALA A 27 -7.92 3.06 10.60
C ALA A 27 -8.75 2.49 9.44
N LEU A 28 -8.14 2.36 8.24
CA LEU A 28 -8.78 1.67 7.13
C LEU A 28 -9.11 0.21 7.44
N LEU A 29 -8.15 -0.54 8.03
CA LEU A 29 -8.37 -1.95 8.40
C LEU A 29 -9.45 -2.10 9.48
N GLU A 30 -9.49 -1.17 10.44
CA GLU A 30 -10.51 -1.16 11.49
C GLU A 30 -11.90 -0.86 10.89
N ALA A 31 -12.00 0.15 10.02
CA ALA A 31 -13.25 0.52 9.36
C ALA A 31 -13.75 -0.53 8.35
N ALA A 32 -12.84 -1.25 7.70
CA ALA A 32 -13.19 -2.30 6.74
C ALA A 32 -13.54 -3.65 7.39
N LYS A 33 -13.31 -3.82 8.71
CA LYS A 33 -13.43 -5.11 9.40
C LYS A 33 -14.77 -5.82 9.14
N GLU A 34 -15.88 -5.11 9.31
CA GLU A 34 -17.22 -5.70 9.11
C GLU A 34 -17.42 -6.17 7.66
N LYS A 35 -17.03 -5.34 6.68
CA LYS A 35 -17.12 -5.67 5.26
C LYS A 35 -16.19 -6.81 4.86
N MET A 36 -15.00 -6.91 5.47
CA MET A 36 -14.11 -8.07 5.31
C MET A 36 -14.78 -9.34 5.82
N ASN A 37 -15.39 -9.29 7.00
CA ASN A 37 -16.10 -10.43 7.60
C ASN A 37 -17.29 -10.87 6.72
N GLU A 38 -18.11 -9.93 6.27
CA GLU A 38 -19.23 -10.20 5.37
C GLU A 38 -18.78 -10.86 4.07
N ALA A 39 -17.73 -10.32 3.44
CA ALA A 39 -17.20 -10.85 2.20
C ALA A 39 -16.62 -12.27 2.38
N ILE A 40 -15.82 -12.50 3.42
CA ILE A 40 -15.28 -13.84 3.71
C ILE A 40 -16.42 -14.81 4.01
N SER A 41 -17.38 -14.43 4.86
CA SER A 41 -18.53 -15.26 5.20
C SER A 41 -19.34 -15.65 3.97
N ALA A 42 -19.62 -14.70 3.07
CA ALA A 42 -20.48 -14.92 1.91
C ALA A 42 -19.76 -15.57 0.72
N LYS A 43 -18.46 -15.30 0.54
CA LYS A 43 -17.75 -15.59 -0.71
C LYS A 43 -16.73 -16.72 -0.59
N LEU A 44 -16.13 -16.93 0.60
CA LEU A 44 -15.24 -18.06 0.81
C LEU A 44 -16.07 -19.34 0.93
N SER A 45 -15.71 -20.38 0.21
CA SER A 45 -16.42 -21.66 0.30
C SER A 45 -15.93 -22.46 1.50
N LEU A 46 -16.85 -23.10 2.24
CA LEU A 46 -16.53 -23.87 3.43
C LEU A 46 -15.56 -25.03 3.15
N ASN A 47 -15.64 -25.63 1.96
CA ASN A 47 -14.74 -26.71 1.53
C ASN A 47 -13.26 -26.28 1.39
N LEU A 48 -12.97 -24.98 1.32
CA LEU A 48 -11.61 -24.45 1.33
C LEU A 48 -11.05 -24.29 2.75
N ILE A 49 -11.91 -24.38 3.77
CA ILE A 49 -11.51 -24.32 5.17
C ILE A 49 -11.22 -25.76 5.64
N SER A 50 -10.00 -26.21 5.41
CA SER A 50 -9.51 -27.53 5.84
C SER A 50 -8.67 -27.45 7.11
N ASP A 51 -8.09 -28.58 7.48
CA ASP A 51 -7.10 -28.75 8.55
C ASP A 51 -5.95 -27.74 8.51
N ARG A 52 -5.51 -27.28 7.34
CA ARG A 52 -4.51 -26.22 7.17
C ARG A 52 -5.01 -25.05 6.34
N PHE A 53 -5.12 -23.88 6.94
CA PHE A 53 -5.57 -22.66 6.26
C PHE A 53 -4.47 -21.60 6.20
N SER A 54 -3.96 -21.35 5.00
CA SER A 54 -2.88 -20.39 4.76
C SER A 54 -3.41 -19.01 4.34
N VAL A 55 -2.96 -17.96 5.03
CA VAL A 55 -3.18 -16.54 4.73
C VAL A 55 -1.86 -15.91 4.27
N ALA A 56 -1.89 -15.03 3.27
CA ALA A 56 -0.71 -14.29 2.81
C ALA A 56 -0.96 -12.78 2.85
N ASP A 57 -0.03 -12.01 3.43
CA ASP A 57 -0.04 -10.54 3.37
C ASP A 57 1.10 -10.07 2.47
N PHE A 58 0.78 -9.36 1.39
CA PHE A 58 1.76 -8.83 0.43
C PHE A 58 1.95 -7.32 0.64
N GLY A 59 3.16 -6.92 1.04
CA GLY A 59 3.47 -5.58 1.48
C GLY A 59 3.24 -5.39 2.98
N CYS A 60 3.70 -6.32 3.80
CA CYS A 60 3.42 -6.35 5.24
C CYS A 60 4.17 -5.27 6.06
N ALA A 61 5.20 -4.64 5.48
CA ALA A 61 6.14 -3.76 6.15
C ALA A 61 6.69 -4.41 7.46
N SER A 62 6.89 -3.62 8.51
CA SER A 62 7.43 -4.08 9.81
C SER A 62 6.35 -4.20 10.90
N GLY A 63 5.07 -4.15 10.53
CA GLY A 63 3.96 -4.06 11.50
C GLY A 63 3.70 -2.64 12.03
N PRO A 64 2.71 -2.47 12.93
CA PRO A 64 1.84 -3.51 13.50
C PRO A 64 0.62 -3.85 12.63
N ASN A 65 0.36 -3.10 11.56
CA ASN A 65 -0.90 -3.17 10.82
C ASN A 65 -1.14 -4.53 10.14
N THR A 66 -0.08 -5.19 9.68
CA THR A 66 -0.14 -6.54 9.11
C THR A 66 -0.79 -7.55 10.06
N PHE A 67 -0.51 -7.45 11.37
CA PHE A 67 -1.07 -8.35 12.37
C PHE A 67 -2.58 -8.16 12.52
N LEU A 68 -3.05 -6.91 12.44
CA LEU A 68 -4.49 -6.60 12.45
C LEU A 68 -5.18 -7.14 11.19
N ALA A 69 -4.58 -6.94 10.02
CA ALA A 69 -5.13 -7.43 8.76
C ALA A 69 -5.32 -8.95 8.77
N VAL A 70 -4.27 -9.67 9.18
CA VAL A 70 -4.29 -11.12 9.31
C VAL A 70 -5.27 -11.59 10.37
N GLN A 71 -5.32 -10.94 11.54
CA GLN A 71 -6.24 -11.32 12.61
C GLN A 71 -7.70 -11.14 12.17
N ASN A 72 -8.04 -10.05 11.48
CA ASN A 72 -9.38 -9.84 10.95
C ASN A 72 -9.79 -10.97 9.99
N ILE A 73 -8.87 -11.46 9.15
CA ILE A 73 -9.13 -12.58 8.24
C ILE A 73 -9.35 -13.89 9.02
N ILE A 74 -8.48 -14.19 9.99
CA ILE A 74 -8.58 -15.40 10.80
C ILE A 74 -9.90 -15.40 11.58
N ASP A 75 -10.24 -14.30 12.24
CA ASP A 75 -11.50 -14.14 12.98
C ASP A 75 -12.70 -14.43 12.06
N ALA A 76 -12.70 -13.87 10.84
CA ALA A 76 -13.78 -14.08 9.88
C ALA A 76 -13.92 -15.55 9.43
N VAL A 77 -12.79 -16.23 9.20
CA VAL A 77 -12.75 -17.65 8.80
C VAL A 77 -13.23 -18.53 9.94
N GLU A 78 -12.76 -18.30 11.17
CA GLU A 78 -13.19 -19.03 12.36
C GLU A 78 -14.69 -18.83 12.62
N ASP A 79 -15.19 -17.60 12.52
CA ASP A 79 -16.60 -17.29 12.70
C ASP A 79 -17.48 -17.98 11.66
N LYS A 80 -17.06 -17.96 10.38
CA LYS A 80 -17.76 -18.69 9.31
C LYS A 80 -17.79 -20.19 9.60
N TYR A 81 -16.63 -20.78 9.90
CA TYR A 81 -16.52 -22.21 10.18
C TYR A 81 -17.42 -22.61 11.35
N ARG A 82 -17.39 -21.86 12.46
CA ARG A 82 -18.24 -22.11 13.63
C ARG A 82 -19.73 -22.03 13.28
N LYS A 83 -20.14 -21.00 12.53
CA LYS A 83 -21.55 -20.79 12.15
C LYS A 83 -22.09 -21.89 11.24
N GLU A 84 -21.28 -22.39 10.31
CA GLU A 84 -21.74 -23.36 9.30
C GLU A 84 -21.58 -24.83 9.74
N THR A 85 -20.63 -25.14 10.61
CA THR A 85 -20.37 -26.53 11.05
C THR A 85 -20.85 -26.81 12.48
N GLY A 86 -20.97 -25.78 13.31
CA GLY A 86 -21.16 -25.93 14.77
C GLY A 86 -19.93 -26.45 15.52
N GLN A 87 -18.80 -26.65 14.83
CA GLN A 87 -17.57 -27.20 15.42
C GLN A 87 -16.64 -26.10 15.92
N ASN A 88 -15.74 -26.46 16.84
CA ASN A 88 -14.73 -25.56 17.38
C ASN A 88 -13.56 -25.40 16.38
N PRO A 89 -13.31 -24.20 15.80
CA PRO A 89 -12.20 -23.99 14.86
C PRO A 89 -10.83 -24.35 15.46
N LEU A 90 -10.68 -24.15 16.78
CA LEU A 90 -9.41 -24.30 17.50
C LEU A 90 -8.83 -25.73 17.48
N GLU A 91 -9.69 -26.73 17.25
CA GLU A 91 -9.31 -28.15 17.21
C GLU A 91 -9.19 -28.67 15.77
N ASN A 92 -9.66 -27.90 14.79
CA ASN A 92 -9.88 -28.37 13.43
C ASN A 92 -9.10 -27.59 12.36
N ILE A 93 -8.55 -26.41 12.69
CA ILE A 93 -7.86 -25.55 11.73
C ILE A 93 -6.50 -25.10 12.31
N GLU A 94 -5.44 -25.40 11.57
CA GLU A 94 -4.11 -24.82 11.75
C GLU A 94 -3.92 -23.67 10.77
N PHE A 95 -3.77 -22.45 11.28
CA PHE A 95 -3.50 -21.29 10.45
C PHE A 95 -2.00 -21.14 10.18
N GLN A 96 -1.65 -20.89 8.91
CA GLN A 96 -0.32 -20.45 8.49
C GLN A 96 -0.42 -19.04 7.91
N VAL A 97 0.49 -18.16 8.30
CA VAL A 97 0.55 -16.78 7.81
C VAL A 97 1.88 -16.54 7.15
N LEU A 98 1.82 -16.03 5.91
CA LEU A 98 2.96 -15.73 5.07
C LEU A 98 3.07 -14.21 4.92
N PHE A 99 4.06 -13.62 5.58
CA PHE A 99 4.31 -12.18 5.54
C PHE A 99 5.32 -11.88 4.41
N ASN A 100 4.84 -11.30 3.31
CA ASN A 100 5.66 -10.92 2.17
C ASN A 100 5.95 -9.42 2.16
N ASP A 101 7.20 -9.07 1.88
CA ASP A 101 7.64 -7.72 1.54
C ASP A 101 8.94 -7.78 0.72
N SER A 102 9.45 -6.62 0.31
CA SER A 102 10.77 -6.44 -0.31
C SER A 102 11.87 -7.16 0.49
N THR A 103 12.90 -7.65 -0.20
CA THR A 103 14.05 -8.32 0.42
C THR A 103 14.82 -7.46 1.42
N THR A 104 14.64 -6.14 1.37
CA THR A 104 15.26 -5.18 2.27
C THR A 104 14.32 -4.58 3.30
N ASN A 105 13.09 -5.08 3.38
CA ASN A 105 12.21 -4.76 4.49
C ASN A 105 12.82 -5.20 5.83
N ASP A 106 12.48 -4.49 6.89
CA ASP A 106 12.92 -4.83 8.24
C ASP A 106 12.05 -5.95 8.83
N PHE A 107 12.33 -7.18 8.37
CA PHE A 107 11.75 -8.41 8.90
C PHE A 107 12.16 -8.69 10.35
N ASN A 108 13.29 -8.15 10.83
CA ASN A 108 13.71 -8.35 12.21
C ASN A 108 12.71 -7.69 13.16
N THR A 109 12.35 -6.44 12.91
CA THR A 109 11.30 -5.75 13.68
C THR A 109 9.96 -6.45 13.56
N LEU A 110 9.58 -6.90 12.35
CA LEU A 110 8.35 -7.70 12.15
C LEU A 110 8.33 -8.94 13.07
N PHE A 111 9.41 -9.72 13.09
CA PHE A 111 9.47 -10.95 13.89
C PHE A 111 9.57 -10.69 15.39
N GLN A 112 10.28 -9.65 15.81
CA GLN A 112 10.38 -9.26 17.22
C GLN A 112 9.04 -8.75 17.79
N THR A 113 8.20 -8.15 16.94
CA THR A 113 6.91 -7.56 17.33
C THR A 113 5.70 -8.46 17.06
N LEU A 114 5.91 -9.71 16.65
CA LEU A 114 4.83 -10.67 16.46
C LEU A 114 3.97 -10.81 17.74
N PRO A 115 2.62 -10.77 17.63
CA PRO A 115 1.76 -10.87 18.80
C PRO A 115 2.00 -12.16 19.59
N PRO A 116 2.13 -12.09 20.94
CA PRO A 116 2.15 -13.28 21.78
C PRO A 116 0.77 -13.95 21.78
N GLY A 117 0.72 -15.28 21.88
CA GLY A 117 -0.55 -16.03 21.94
C GLY A 117 -1.34 -16.10 20.62
N ARG A 118 -0.76 -15.66 19.50
CA ARG A 118 -1.36 -15.77 18.17
C ARG A 118 -1.74 -17.22 17.82
N ARG A 119 -2.87 -17.38 17.13
CA ARG A 119 -3.41 -18.69 16.68
C ARG A 119 -2.89 -19.16 15.32
N TYR A 120 -1.71 -18.71 14.91
CA TYR A 120 -1.13 -19.05 13.62
C TYR A 120 0.38 -19.23 13.68
N TYR A 121 0.89 -20.11 12.81
CA TYR A 121 2.30 -20.20 12.49
C TYR A 121 2.66 -19.13 11.47
N SER A 122 3.85 -18.56 11.55
CA SER A 122 4.25 -17.45 10.68
C SER A 122 5.57 -17.72 9.96
N ALA A 123 5.68 -17.24 8.72
CA ALA A 123 6.94 -17.19 7.98
C ALA A 123 7.05 -15.85 7.22
N GLY A 124 8.29 -15.35 7.10
CA GLY A 124 8.59 -14.23 6.20
C GLY A 124 8.92 -14.73 4.80
N VAL A 125 8.47 -14.00 3.79
CA VAL A 125 8.65 -14.32 2.36
C VAL A 125 9.29 -13.11 1.68
N PRO A 126 10.62 -12.99 1.67
CA PRO A 126 11.30 -11.84 1.08
C PRO A 126 11.25 -11.91 -0.45
N GLY A 127 10.69 -10.90 -1.10
CA GLY A 127 10.58 -10.85 -2.56
C GLY A 127 9.54 -9.86 -3.06
N SER A 128 9.72 -9.39 -4.30
CA SER A 128 8.77 -8.48 -4.94
C SER A 128 7.46 -9.20 -5.27
N PHE A 129 6.34 -8.68 -4.73
CA PHE A 129 5.01 -9.20 -5.05
C PHE A 129 4.56 -8.89 -6.48
N PHE A 130 5.29 -8.12 -7.29
CA PHE A 130 4.96 -7.98 -8.73
C PHE A 130 5.19 -9.29 -9.50
N GLY A 131 6.00 -10.20 -8.96
CA GLY A 131 6.20 -11.55 -9.48
C GLY A 131 5.73 -12.62 -8.52
N ARG A 132 6.05 -13.88 -8.84
CA ARG A 132 5.78 -15.01 -7.95
C ARG A 132 6.77 -15.06 -6.78
N VAL A 133 6.23 -15.29 -5.60
CA VAL A 133 6.95 -15.41 -4.33
C VAL A 133 6.55 -16.68 -3.56
N LEU A 134 5.48 -17.36 -4.01
CA LEU A 134 4.97 -18.59 -3.40
C LEU A 134 4.84 -19.74 -4.41
N PRO A 135 4.77 -21.00 -3.96
CA PRO A 135 4.37 -22.13 -4.80
C PRO A 135 2.94 -21.98 -5.34
N LYS A 136 2.59 -22.79 -6.35
CA LYS A 136 1.21 -22.82 -6.87
C LYS A 136 0.26 -23.36 -5.80
N HIS A 137 -0.93 -22.76 -5.70
CA HIS A 137 -2.02 -23.19 -4.81
C HIS A 137 -1.60 -23.31 -3.33
N SER A 138 -0.82 -22.36 -2.84
CA SER A 138 -0.23 -22.39 -1.50
C SER A 138 -0.96 -21.55 -0.46
N PHE A 139 -1.90 -20.69 -0.86
CA PHE A 139 -2.67 -19.88 0.09
C PHE A 139 -4.15 -19.74 -0.31
N HIS A 140 -5.00 -19.44 0.68
CA HIS A 140 -6.46 -19.47 0.60
C HIS A 140 -7.06 -18.07 0.58
N VAL A 141 -6.50 -17.18 1.39
CA VAL A 141 -6.86 -15.76 1.44
C VAL A 141 -5.60 -14.92 1.41
N GLY A 142 -5.50 -14.01 0.46
CA GLY A 142 -4.43 -13.01 0.40
C GLY A 142 -4.95 -11.63 0.77
N VAL A 143 -4.09 -10.78 1.31
CA VAL A 143 -4.35 -9.37 1.56
C VAL A 143 -3.22 -8.51 1.01
N ILE A 144 -3.58 -7.36 0.46
CA ILE A 144 -2.64 -6.30 0.07
C ILE A 144 -3.20 -5.02 0.67
N SER A 145 -2.60 -4.52 1.75
CA SER A 145 -3.05 -3.30 2.41
C SER A 145 -2.05 -2.16 2.21
N TYR A 146 -2.48 -1.05 1.61
CA TYR A 146 -1.65 0.12 1.34
C TYR A 146 -0.35 -0.18 0.56
N ALA A 147 -0.30 -1.26 -0.21
CA ALA A 147 0.82 -1.60 -1.09
C ALA A 147 0.42 -1.68 -2.58
N PHE A 148 -0.87 -1.70 -2.88
CA PHE A 148 -1.37 -1.87 -4.26
C PHE A 148 -1.18 -0.66 -5.18
N HIS A 149 -0.75 0.48 -4.65
CA HIS A 149 -0.49 1.72 -5.41
C HIS A 149 0.98 1.89 -5.81
N PHE A 150 1.87 0.97 -5.40
CA PHE A 150 3.25 0.97 -5.84
C PHE A 150 3.35 0.48 -7.30
N THR A 151 4.32 1.02 -8.02
CA THR A 151 4.81 0.51 -9.30
C THR A 151 6.17 -0.17 -9.09
N SER A 152 6.50 -1.13 -9.95
CA SER A 152 7.78 -1.85 -9.88
C SER A 152 8.98 -0.95 -10.20
N LYS A 153 8.73 0.13 -10.95
CA LYS A 153 9.71 1.15 -11.35
C LYS A 153 9.00 2.45 -11.71
N THR A 154 9.76 3.54 -11.72
CA THR A 154 9.34 4.80 -12.33
C THR A 154 9.24 4.65 -13.85
N PRO A 155 8.24 5.26 -14.52
CA PRO A 155 8.13 5.20 -15.97
C PRO A 155 9.41 5.69 -16.68
N LYS A 156 9.72 5.11 -17.84
CA LYS A 156 10.90 5.52 -18.60
C LYS A 156 10.74 6.94 -19.13
N GLY A 157 11.76 7.77 -18.96
CA GLY A 157 11.83 9.12 -19.51
C GLY A 157 11.17 10.21 -18.66
N ILE A 158 10.53 9.89 -17.53
CA ILE A 158 9.97 10.92 -16.64
C ILE A 158 11.03 11.59 -15.76
N THR A 159 12.18 10.95 -15.55
CA THR A 159 13.29 11.48 -14.74
C THR A 159 14.46 11.98 -15.59
N ASP A 160 14.32 11.96 -16.92
CA ASP A 160 15.34 12.38 -17.87
C ASP A 160 15.00 13.78 -18.38
N ARG A 161 15.83 14.78 -18.07
CA ARG A 161 15.58 16.20 -18.42
C ARG A 161 15.48 16.44 -19.92
N ASP A 162 16.13 15.62 -20.74
CA ASP A 162 16.13 15.77 -22.19
C ASP A 162 14.94 15.04 -22.84
N SER A 163 14.16 14.29 -22.05
CA SER A 163 12.99 13.59 -22.52
C SER A 163 11.78 14.52 -22.64
N PRO A 164 10.95 14.39 -23.69
CA PRO A 164 9.68 15.12 -23.79
C PRO A 164 8.66 14.70 -22.72
N LEU A 165 8.93 13.60 -22.01
CA LEU A 165 8.13 13.12 -20.87
C LEU A 165 8.70 13.54 -19.52
N TRP A 166 9.77 14.34 -19.48
CA TRP A 166 10.36 14.79 -18.22
C TRP A 166 9.28 15.41 -17.32
N ASN A 167 9.20 14.88 -16.11
CA ASN A 167 8.31 15.37 -15.08
C ASN A 167 9.17 16.03 -14.00
N ARG A 168 9.08 17.36 -13.92
CA ARG A 168 9.75 18.11 -12.86
C ARG A 168 9.15 17.81 -11.48
N ASP A 169 7.87 17.44 -11.43
CA ASP A 169 7.20 17.10 -10.18
C ASP A 169 7.71 15.75 -9.64
N MET A 170 7.84 15.67 -8.32
CA MET A 170 8.26 14.47 -7.60
C MET A 170 7.28 13.28 -7.78
N HIS A 171 6.06 13.53 -8.24
CA HIS A 171 5.02 12.52 -8.39
C HIS A 171 4.11 12.82 -9.58
N CYS A 172 3.24 11.86 -9.92
CA CYS A 172 2.20 12.06 -10.92
C CYS A 172 1.06 12.94 -10.37
N THR A 173 1.14 14.25 -10.61
CA THR A 173 0.13 15.23 -10.17
C THR A 173 -1.23 15.06 -10.86
N GLY A 174 -1.24 14.47 -12.05
CA GLY A 174 -2.42 14.36 -12.91
C GLY A 174 -2.70 15.60 -13.77
N PHE A 175 -1.82 16.62 -13.76
CA PHE A 175 -1.92 17.77 -14.67
C PHE A 175 -1.37 17.48 -16.07
N ASN A 176 -0.23 16.80 -16.14
CA ASN A 176 0.39 16.41 -17.40
C ASN A 176 -0.15 15.05 -17.84
N GLU A 177 -1.05 15.05 -18.83
CA GLU A 177 -1.69 13.85 -19.36
C GLU A 177 -0.69 12.83 -19.93
N ALA A 178 0.43 13.27 -20.49
CA ALA A 178 1.46 12.37 -21.02
C ALA A 178 2.19 11.64 -19.87
N VAL A 179 2.50 12.36 -18.80
CA VAL A 179 3.09 11.78 -17.57
C VAL A 179 2.09 10.85 -16.90
N LYS A 180 0.82 11.26 -16.74
CA LYS A 180 -0.25 10.42 -16.20
C LYS A 180 -0.38 9.11 -16.98
N ARG A 181 -0.43 9.19 -18.30
CA ARG A 181 -0.49 8.00 -19.17
C ARG A 181 0.74 7.11 -19.01
N ALA A 182 1.94 7.68 -18.87
CA ALA A 182 3.16 6.89 -18.65
C ALA A 182 3.11 6.12 -17.33
N TYR A 183 2.64 6.75 -16.26
CA TYR A 183 2.40 6.08 -14.98
C TYR A 183 1.31 5.03 -15.06
N LEU A 184 0.16 5.33 -15.66
CA LEU A 184 -0.94 4.38 -15.84
C LEU A 184 -0.50 3.15 -16.63
N ASN A 185 0.28 3.31 -17.70
CA ASN A 185 0.82 2.20 -18.48
C ASN A 185 1.74 1.30 -17.63
N GLN A 186 2.63 1.92 -16.84
CA GLN A 186 3.51 1.19 -15.93
C GLN A 186 2.71 0.44 -14.85
N TYR A 187 1.77 1.14 -14.21
CA TYR A 187 0.87 0.59 -13.19
C TYR A 187 0.01 -0.56 -13.72
N SER A 188 -0.55 -0.43 -14.92
CA SER A 188 -1.37 -1.47 -15.56
C SER A 188 -0.56 -2.73 -15.86
N ALA A 189 0.67 -2.57 -16.37
CA ALA A 189 1.58 -3.69 -16.61
C ALA A 189 1.98 -4.40 -15.32
N ASP A 190 2.30 -3.62 -14.28
CA ASP A 190 2.68 -4.14 -12.96
C ASP A 190 1.52 -4.86 -12.28
N THR A 191 0.33 -4.28 -12.32
CA THR A 191 -0.89 -4.86 -11.75
C THR A 191 -1.25 -6.16 -12.46
N LYS A 192 -1.12 -6.22 -13.79
CA LYS A 192 -1.32 -7.46 -14.54
C LYS A 192 -0.36 -8.56 -14.08
N ASN A 193 0.95 -8.26 -13.98
CA ASN A 193 1.95 -9.23 -13.54
C ASN A 193 1.69 -9.69 -12.10
N LEU A 194 1.34 -8.77 -11.21
CA LEU A 194 0.98 -9.05 -9.82
C LEU A 194 -0.22 -10.00 -9.78
N LEU A 195 -1.31 -9.68 -10.47
CA LEU A 195 -2.52 -10.52 -10.49
C LEU A 195 -2.26 -11.88 -11.15
N ASP A 196 -1.49 -11.95 -12.24
CA ASP A 196 -1.11 -13.22 -12.86
C ASP A 196 -0.32 -14.10 -11.89
N ALA A 197 0.63 -13.53 -11.14
CA ALA A 197 1.37 -14.24 -10.10
C ALA A 197 0.45 -14.73 -8.97
N ARG A 198 -0.44 -13.87 -8.45
CA ARG A 198 -1.40 -14.27 -7.41
C ARG A 198 -2.36 -15.35 -7.90
N ALA A 199 -2.77 -15.31 -9.17
CA ALA A 199 -3.65 -16.32 -9.75
C ALA A 199 -2.99 -17.70 -9.81
N GLU A 200 -1.67 -17.80 -10.00
CA GLU A 200 -0.97 -19.09 -9.92
C GLU A 200 -0.87 -19.62 -8.48
N GLU A 201 -0.63 -18.72 -7.53
CA GLU A 201 -0.33 -19.06 -6.14
C GLU A 201 -1.57 -19.31 -5.27
N LEU A 202 -2.68 -18.61 -5.54
CA LEU A 202 -3.93 -18.78 -4.80
C LEU A 202 -4.60 -20.11 -5.16
N VAL A 203 -5.25 -20.76 -4.20
CA VAL A 203 -6.11 -21.93 -4.49
C VAL A 203 -7.33 -21.52 -5.33
N PRO A 204 -7.88 -22.40 -6.19
CA PRO A 204 -9.12 -22.13 -6.90
C PRO A 204 -10.25 -21.72 -5.93
N GLY A 205 -10.98 -20.65 -6.26
CA GLY A 205 -12.03 -20.11 -5.38
C GLY A 205 -11.55 -19.33 -4.15
N GLY A 206 -10.23 -19.23 -3.94
CA GLY A 206 -9.65 -18.40 -2.88
C GLY A 206 -9.89 -16.90 -3.11
N LEU A 207 -9.67 -16.10 -2.06
CA LEU A 207 -9.96 -14.67 -2.06
C LEU A 207 -8.68 -13.82 -1.99
N MET A 208 -8.68 -12.67 -2.66
CA MET A 208 -7.70 -11.59 -2.46
C MET A 208 -8.44 -10.35 -1.98
N LEU A 209 -8.00 -9.77 -0.87
CA LEU A 209 -8.54 -8.55 -0.29
C LEU A 209 -7.55 -7.42 -0.54
N LEU A 210 -7.94 -6.43 -1.34
CA LEU A 210 -7.11 -5.26 -1.62
C LEU A 210 -7.68 -4.08 -0.82
N LEU A 211 -6.87 -3.53 0.08
CA LEU A 211 -7.21 -2.36 0.86
C LEU A 211 -6.22 -1.24 0.54
N GLY A 212 -6.72 -0.03 0.36
CA GLY A 212 -5.83 1.08 0.12
C GLY A 212 -6.57 2.34 -0.26
N SER A 213 -5.86 3.19 -0.98
CA SER A 213 -6.36 4.47 -1.45
C SER A 213 -6.21 4.58 -2.97
N GLY A 214 -7.15 5.28 -3.59
CA GLY A 214 -7.21 5.59 -5.02
C GLY A 214 -7.79 6.98 -5.24
N LEU A 215 -8.12 7.27 -6.49
CA LEU A 215 -8.75 8.52 -6.89
C LEU A 215 -10.20 8.28 -7.30
N ARG A 216 -11.07 9.28 -7.04
CA ARG A 216 -12.37 9.34 -7.70
C ARG A 216 -12.15 9.68 -9.17
N ASP A 217 -13.00 9.15 -10.04
CA ASP A 217 -12.91 9.42 -11.48
C ASP A 217 -12.92 10.94 -11.75
N GLY A 218 -11.96 11.39 -12.55
CA GLY A 218 -11.77 12.80 -12.89
C GLY A 218 -11.18 13.69 -11.79
N VAL A 219 -10.85 13.16 -10.61
CA VAL A 219 -10.11 13.90 -9.57
C VAL A 219 -8.61 13.72 -9.79
N LYS A 220 -7.88 14.83 -9.89
CA LYS A 220 -6.41 14.79 -10.05
C LYS A 220 -5.75 14.56 -8.70
N MET A 221 -4.60 13.90 -8.71
CA MET A 221 -3.81 13.64 -7.51
C MET A 221 -3.48 14.93 -6.74
N SER A 222 -3.06 15.99 -7.44
CA SER A 222 -2.75 17.31 -6.86
C SER A 222 -3.93 18.02 -6.19
N GLU A 223 -5.16 17.58 -6.44
CA GLU A 223 -6.37 18.14 -5.81
C GLU A 223 -6.68 17.46 -4.48
N THR A 224 -5.97 16.38 -4.13
CA THR A 224 -6.16 15.62 -2.88
C THR A 224 -5.16 16.05 -1.80
N VAL A 225 -5.48 15.80 -0.52
CA VAL A 225 -4.57 16.05 0.60
C VAL A 225 -3.21 15.38 0.38
N LYS A 226 -3.22 14.14 -0.11
CA LYS A 226 -2.02 13.35 -0.37
C LYS A 226 -1.15 13.97 -1.47
N GLY A 227 -1.74 14.41 -2.57
CA GLY A 227 -1.00 15.09 -3.64
C GLY A 227 -0.42 16.40 -3.18
N MET A 228 -1.17 17.19 -2.40
CA MET A 228 -0.67 18.44 -1.81
C MET A 228 0.53 18.19 -0.88
N VAL A 229 0.50 17.15 -0.03
CA VAL A 229 1.65 16.79 0.82
C VAL A 229 2.85 16.35 -0.02
N MET A 230 2.64 15.60 -1.12
CA MET A 230 3.71 15.26 -2.05
C MET A 230 4.28 16.48 -2.78
N ASP A 231 3.45 17.47 -3.12
CA ASP A 231 3.91 18.77 -3.66
C ASP A 231 4.78 19.50 -2.63
N PHE A 232 4.37 19.51 -1.35
CA PHE A 232 5.18 20.11 -0.28
C PHE A 232 6.52 19.40 -0.09
N MET A 233 6.57 18.08 -0.24
CA MET A 233 7.83 17.33 -0.21
C MET A 233 8.76 17.76 -1.35
N GLY A 234 8.26 17.83 -2.60
CA GLY A 234 9.04 18.28 -3.76
C GLY A 234 9.52 19.73 -3.62
N ALA A 235 8.65 20.62 -3.14
CA ALA A 235 9.00 22.02 -2.87
C ALA A 235 10.07 22.13 -1.77
N SER A 236 9.93 21.35 -0.69
CA SER A 236 10.90 21.35 0.42
C SER A 236 12.28 20.86 -0.01
N LEU A 237 12.34 19.83 -0.85
CA LEU A 237 13.61 19.37 -1.44
C LEU A 237 14.24 20.44 -2.35
N SER A 238 13.41 21.17 -3.11
CA SER A 238 13.88 22.29 -3.94
C SER A 238 14.41 23.45 -3.11
N ASP A 239 13.77 23.80 -1.99
CA ASP A 239 14.25 24.83 -1.07
C ASP A 239 15.61 24.43 -0.46
N LEU A 240 15.77 23.16 -0.10
CA LEU A 240 17.05 22.61 0.38
C LEU A 240 18.13 22.62 -0.71
N ALA A 241 17.77 22.43 -1.98
CA ALA A 241 18.70 22.54 -3.09
C ALA A 241 19.19 23.98 -3.29
N GLN A 242 18.30 24.97 -3.18
CA GLN A 242 18.67 26.39 -3.24
C GLN A 242 19.59 26.80 -2.08
N GLN A 243 19.47 26.14 -0.93
CA GLN A 243 20.35 26.33 0.23
C GLN A 243 21.67 25.54 0.14
N GLY A 244 21.87 24.75 -0.93
CA GLY A 244 23.07 23.93 -1.12
C GLY A 244 23.15 22.68 -0.23
N VAL A 245 22.04 22.26 0.40
CA VAL A 245 21.97 21.04 1.23
C VAL A 245 21.90 19.79 0.35
N VAL A 246 21.28 19.90 -0.82
CA VAL A 246 21.24 18.85 -1.86
C VAL A 246 21.49 19.47 -3.23
N GLU A 247 21.79 18.65 -4.24
CA GLU A 247 21.95 19.10 -5.62
C GLU A 247 20.58 19.23 -6.30
N GLN A 248 20.32 20.35 -7.00
CA GLN A 248 19.07 20.53 -7.75
C GLN A 248 18.86 19.43 -8.80
N ASP A 249 19.93 18.92 -9.40
CA ASP A 249 19.88 17.83 -10.37
C ASP A 249 19.36 16.51 -9.76
N LYS A 250 19.63 16.26 -8.47
CA LYS A 250 19.05 15.10 -7.76
C LYS A 250 17.56 15.29 -7.51
N VAL A 251 17.12 16.51 -7.20
CA VAL A 251 15.69 16.82 -7.01
C VAL A 251 14.93 16.63 -8.33
N ASP A 252 15.46 17.19 -9.42
CA ASP A 252 14.82 17.19 -10.74
C ASP A 252 14.81 15.81 -11.44
N SER A 253 15.66 14.89 -10.99
CA SER A 253 15.74 13.51 -11.50
C SER A 253 15.06 12.49 -10.57
N PHE A 254 14.48 12.95 -9.46
CA PHE A 254 13.80 12.09 -8.50
C PHE A 254 12.30 12.06 -8.78
N SER A 255 11.72 10.86 -8.75
CA SER A 255 10.28 10.66 -8.84
C SER A 255 9.83 9.44 -8.05
N THR A 256 8.63 9.49 -7.50
CA THR A 256 8.06 8.40 -6.71
C THR A 256 7.47 7.30 -7.62
N PRO A 257 7.48 6.03 -7.19
CA PRO A 257 6.92 4.90 -7.91
C PRO A 257 5.44 4.72 -7.54
N LEU A 258 4.75 5.81 -7.23
CA LEU A 258 3.41 5.76 -6.67
C LEU A 258 2.44 6.17 -7.76
N TYR A 259 1.46 5.32 -8.03
CA TYR A 259 0.33 5.66 -8.87
C TYR A 259 -0.96 5.32 -8.15
N PHE A 260 -1.75 6.35 -7.89
CA PHE A 260 -3.09 6.20 -7.33
C PHE A 260 -4.07 6.20 -8.49
N ALA A 261 -4.47 5.00 -8.90
CA ALA A 261 -5.40 4.83 -9.99
C ALA A 261 -6.80 5.37 -9.64
N GLU A 262 -7.49 5.85 -10.67
CA GLU A 262 -8.92 6.17 -10.58
C GLU A 262 -9.74 4.89 -10.38
N GLU A 263 -10.94 5.01 -9.81
CA GLU A 263 -11.84 3.87 -9.61
C GLU A 263 -12.12 3.12 -10.92
N GLY A 264 -12.42 3.85 -12.00
CA GLY A 264 -12.62 3.29 -13.33
C GLY A 264 -11.39 2.56 -13.87
N GLU A 265 -10.19 3.11 -13.64
CA GLU A 265 -8.93 2.49 -14.04
C GLU A 265 -8.69 1.17 -13.28
N LEU A 266 -8.89 1.15 -11.96
CA LEU A 266 -8.76 -0.06 -11.13
C LEU A 266 -9.71 -1.16 -11.61
N ARG A 267 -10.99 -0.82 -11.81
CA ARG A 267 -12.01 -1.77 -12.29
C ARG A 267 -11.64 -2.33 -13.66
N GLN A 268 -11.19 -1.47 -14.58
CA GLN A 268 -10.80 -1.87 -15.91
C GLN A 268 -9.60 -2.81 -15.90
N ILE A 269 -8.51 -2.45 -15.20
CA ILE A 269 -7.28 -3.24 -15.14
C ILE A 269 -7.56 -4.64 -14.55
N ILE A 270 -8.33 -4.73 -13.46
CA ILE A 270 -8.69 -6.01 -12.84
C ILE A 270 -9.54 -6.86 -13.79
N LYS A 271 -10.52 -6.24 -14.47
CA LYS A 271 -11.37 -6.93 -15.44
C LYS A 271 -10.58 -7.47 -16.64
N GLU A 272 -9.63 -6.68 -17.15
CA GLU A 272 -8.78 -7.05 -18.28
C GLU A 272 -7.80 -8.18 -17.94
N ASN A 273 -7.38 -8.33 -16.68
CA ASN A 273 -6.55 -9.46 -16.25
C ASN A 273 -7.27 -10.81 -16.45
N GLY A 274 -8.57 -10.87 -16.18
CA GLY A 274 -9.41 -12.04 -16.46
C GLY A 274 -9.11 -13.30 -15.63
N LYS A 275 -8.27 -13.23 -14.58
CA LYS A 275 -8.03 -14.33 -13.64
C LYS A 275 -8.90 -14.29 -12.38
N PHE A 276 -9.55 -13.16 -12.15
CA PHE A 276 -10.36 -12.90 -10.96
C PHE A 276 -11.72 -12.32 -11.30
N THR A 277 -12.73 -12.64 -10.49
CA THR A 277 -13.98 -11.89 -10.41
C THR A 277 -13.91 -10.86 -9.30
N ILE A 278 -14.50 -9.69 -9.52
CA ILE A 278 -14.70 -8.68 -8.46
C ILE A 278 -15.99 -9.06 -7.71
N GLU A 279 -15.86 -9.51 -6.47
CA GLU A 279 -16.98 -9.92 -5.61
C GLU A 279 -17.57 -8.75 -4.82
N ALA A 280 -16.73 -7.78 -4.47
CA ALA A 280 -17.10 -6.53 -3.81
C ALA A 280 -16.10 -5.44 -4.18
N PHE A 281 -16.56 -4.20 -4.22
CA PHE A 281 -15.75 -3.01 -4.42
C PHE A 281 -16.36 -1.90 -3.58
N GLU A 282 -15.90 -1.83 -2.34
CA GLU A 282 -16.49 -1.02 -1.29
C GLU A 282 -15.71 0.27 -1.11
N ASP A 283 -16.44 1.37 -1.03
CA ASP A 283 -15.93 2.67 -0.60
C ASP A 283 -15.92 2.70 0.94
N ILE A 284 -14.74 2.78 1.53
CA ILE A 284 -14.57 2.73 2.98
C ILE A 284 -14.43 4.15 3.52
N ILE A 285 -15.38 4.55 4.35
CA ILE A 285 -15.44 5.89 4.93
C ILE A 285 -15.36 5.75 6.46
N HIS A 286 -14.44 6.46 7.08
CA HIS A 286 -14.34 6.54 8.54
C HIS A 286 -14.20 7.99 9.03
N PRO A 287 -14.46 8.29 10.32
CA PRO A 287 -14.63 9.66 10.83
C PRO A 287 -13.43 10.60 10.64
N TYR A 288 -12.23 10.07 10.45
CA TYR A 288 -11.01 10.85 10.24
C TYR A 288 -10.70 11.11 8.76
N GLY A 289 -11.56 10.67 7.83
CA GLY A 289 -11.28 10.67 6.40
C GLY A 289 -10.00 9.89 6.08
N GLU A 290 -9.36 10.19 4.94
CA GLU A 290 -8.12 9.49 4.55
C GLU A 290 -6.94 9.83 5.49
N PHE A 291 -6.92 11.05 6.05
CA PHE A 291 -5.88 11.54 6.94
C PHE A 291 -6.47 12.54 7.96
N PRO A 292 -6.02 12.52 9.23
CA PRO A 292 -6.21 13.65 10.13
C PRO A 292 -5.63 14.92 9.53
N LEU A 293 -6.45 15.96 9.42
CA LEU A 293 -6.04 17.27 8.89
C LEU A 293 -5.29 18.06 9.97
N ASP A 294 -4.12 17.56 10.35
CA ASP A 294 -3.16 18.24 11.22
C ASP A 294 -1.79 18.27 10.50
N PRO A 295 -1.18 19.45 10.28
CA PRO A 295 0.08 19.58 9.53
C PRO A 295 1.21 18.70 10.06
N LYS A 296 1.30 18.53 11.39
CA LYS A 296 2.34 17.72 12.01
C LYS A 296 2.08 16.24 11.80
N ILE A 297 0.84 15.78 11.98
CA ILE A 297 0.46 14.39 11.71
C ILE A 297 0.70 14.03 10.24
N LEU A 298 0.35 14.93 9.31
CA LEU A 298 0.59 14.74 7.88
C LEU A 298 2.09 14.58 7.59
N ALA A 299 2.92 15.53 8.04
CA ALA A 299 4.36 15.48 7.81
C ALA A 299 5.00 14.20 8.37
N VAL A 300 4.65 13.82 9.60
CA VAL A 300 5.23 12.64 10.26
C VAL A 300 4.76 11.32 9.61
N SER A 301 3.48 11.22 9.22
CA SER A 301 2.94 10.01 8.56
C SER A 301 3.58 9.79 7.19
N PHE A 302 3.75 10.86 6.40
CA PHE A 302 4.44 10.78 5.11
C PHE A 302 5.94 10.54 5.29
N ARG A 303 6.57 11.08 6.34
CA ARG A 303 7.97 10.74 6.66
C ARG A 303 8.12 9.25 6.93
N ALA A 304 7.25 8.67 7.74
CA ALA A 304 7.32 7.26 8.06
C ALA A 304 7.11 6.35 6.83
N SER A 305 6.27 6.81 5.89
CA SER A 305 5.94 6.06 4.67
C SER A 305 6.95 6.27 3.53
N CYS A 306 7.52 7.46 3.41
CA CYS A 306 8.36 7.87 2.28
C CYS A 306 9.83 8.13 2.63
N GLY A 307 10.13 8.27 3.91
CA GLY A 307 11.43 8.75 4.38
C GLY A 307 12.57 7.77 4.13
N ALA A 308 12.31 6.46 4.07
CA ALA A 308 13.36 5.49 3.77
C ALA A 308 13.93 5.69 2.36
N PHE A 309 13.07 5.83 1.34
CA PHE A 309 13.54 6.06 -0.03
C PHE A 309 14.10 7.47 -0.23
N LEU A 310 13.54 8.48 0.44
CA LEU A 310 14.10 9.84 0.40
C LEU A 310 15.47 9.88 1.07
N SER A 311 15.64 9.19 2.20
CA SER A 311 16.93 9.05 2.88
C SER A 311 17.94 8.31 2.02
N ALA A 312 17.53 7.26 1.31
CA ALA A 312 18.40 6.53 0.40
C ALA A 312 18.89 7.39 -0.78
N HIS A 313 18.06 8.31 -1.29
CA HIS A 313 18.40 9.15 -2.44
C HIS A 313 19.11 10.46 -2.06
N PHE A 314 18.63 11.15 -1.02
CA PHE A 314 19.10 12.48 -0.61
C PHE A 314 19.95 12.49 0.67
N GLY A 315 19.98 11.37 1.40
CA GLY A 315 20.63 11.26 2.71
C GLY A 315 19.67 11.56 3.87
N ALA A 316 19.91 10.92 5.01
CA ALA A 316 19.06 11.01 6.20
C ALA A 316 18.93 12.43 6.77
N TYR A 317 19.97 13.25 6.64
CA TYR A 317 19.95 14.65 7.08
C TYR A 317 18.99 15.49 6.22
N ALA A 318 19.14 15.42 4.90
CA ALA A 318 18.28 16.15 3.97
C ALA A 318 16.83 15.70 4.07
N MET A 319 16.57 14.39 4.21
CA MET A 319 15.23 13.85 4.42
C MET A 319 14.58 14.45 5.68
N ARG A 320 15.28 14.46 6.82
CA ARG A 320 14.73 15.05 8.06
C ARG A 320 14.44 16.54 7.91
N LYS A 321 15.36 17.31 7.31
CA LYS A 321 15.15 18.73 7.00
C LYS A 321 13.98 18.96 6.05
N ALA A 322 13.80 18.11 5.05
CA ALA A 322 12.68 18.23 4.12
C ALA A 322 11.34 18.07 4.86
N PHE A 323 11.23 17.13 5.80
CA PHE A 323 9.99 16.95 6.56
C PHE A 323 9.72 18.02 7.63
N GLU A 324 10.76 18.66 8.18
CA GLU A 324 10.59 19.89 8.97
C GLU A 324 9.91 20.99 8.11
N LEU A 325 10.35 21.16 6.86
CA LEU A 325 9.77 22.12 5.92
C LEU A 325 8.38 21.70 5.42
N VAL A 326 8.11 20.41 5.25
CA VAL A 326 6.77 19.89 4.89
C VAL A 326 5.75 20.28 5.95
N GLU A 327 6.07 20.17 7.25
CA GLU A 327 5.17 20.62 8.32
C GLU A 327 4.87 22.12 8.21
N VAL A 328 5.91 22.94 7.97
CA VAL A 328 5.77 24.39 7.81
C VAL A 328 4.85 24.71 6.63
N LYS A 329 5.10 24.13 5.46
CA LYS A 329 4.29 24.34 4.25
C LYS A 329 2.85 23.87 4.43
N ALA A 330 2.65 22.72 5.09
CA ALA A 330 1.31 22.22 5.38
C ALA A 330 0.54 23.15 6.34
N ARG A 331 1.24 23.85 7.24
CA ARG A 331 0.65 24.87 8.14
C ARG A 331 0.32 26.17 7.41
N GLU A 332 1.22 26.62 6.53
CA GLU A 332 1.02 27.83 5.70
C GLU A 332 -0.15 27.66 4.73
N GLU A 333 -0.24 26.49 4.09
CA GLU A 333 -1.25 26.14 3.09
C GLU A 333 -2.45 25.38 3.70
N PHE A 334 -2.66 25.48 5.02
CA PHE A 334 -3.67 24.65 5.71
C PHE A 334 -5.09 24.84 5.16
N SER A 335 -5.46 26.07 4.79
CA SER A 335 -6.75 26.36 4.15
C SER A 335 -6.91 25.61 2.83
N LYS A 336 -5.84 25.46 2.05
CA LYS A 336 -5.86 24.69 0.79
C LYS A 336 -6.09 23.20 1.06
N ILE A 337 -5.45 22.65 2.10
CA ILE A 337 -5.62 21.26 2.55
C ILE A 337 -7.07 21.01 2.98
N GLN A 338 -7.68 21.94 3.73
CA GLN A 338 -9.08 21.82 4.18
C GLN A 338 -10.08 21.82 3.02
N ASN A 339 -9.72 22.44 1.89
CA ASN A 339 -10.54 22.50 0.69
C ASN A 339 -10.15 21.44 -0.37
N ALA A 340 -9.28 20.50 -0.02
CA ALA A 340 -8.89 19.43 -0.93
C ALA A 340 -10.09 18.56 -1.31
N LYS A 341 -10.09 18.05 -2.55
CA LYS A 341 -11.06 17.05 -2.97
C LYS A 341 -10.83 15.75 -2.21
N PRO A 342 -11.90 15.03 -1.82
CA PRO A 342 -11.76 13.75 -1.15
C PRO A 342 -11.11 12.74 -2.09
N GLY A 343 -10.18 11.97 -1.55
CA GLY A 343 -9.72 10.74 -2.19
C GLY A 343 -10.76 9.64 -2.10
N MET A 344 -10.32 8.42 -2.38
CA MET A 344 -11.12 7.21 -2.16
C MET A 344 -10.30 6.23 -1.34
N GLN A 345 -10.86 5.70 -0.26
CA GLN A 345 -10.33 4.51 0.40
C GLN A 345 -11.22 3.32 0.06
N TYR A 346 -10.64 2.15 -0.14
CA TYR A 346 -11.39 1.01 -0.65
C TYR A 346 -11.07 -0.30 0.04
N LEU A 347 -12.04 -1.21 -0.05
CA LEU A 347 -11.87 -2.65 0.03
C LEU A 347 -12.35 -3.26 -1.28
N ILE A 348 -11.46 -3.92 -2.02
CA ILE A 348 -11.80 -4.70 -3.21
C ILE A 348 -11.62 -6.17 -2.85
N VAL A 349 -12.66 -6.97 -3.08
CA VAL A 349 -12.61 -8.42 -2.85
C VAL A 349 -12.61 -9.11 -4.20
N LEU A 350 -11.53 -9.82 -4.47
CA LEU A 350 -11.36 -10.60 -5.68
C LEU A 350 -11.48 -12.09 -5.36
N ARG A 351 -12.14 -12.85 -6.21
CA ARG A 351 -12.14 -14.33 -6.14
C ARG A 351 -11.42 -14.88 -7.35
N LYS A 352 -10.53 -15.84 -7.13
CA LYS A 352 -9.88 -16.55 -8.25
C LYS A 352 -10.90 -17.43 -8.98
N ILE A 353 -10.89 -17.31 -10.31
CA ILE A 353 -11.70 -18.12 -11.25
C ILE A 353 -11.22 -19.57 -11.29
#